data_AF-E3HYA9-F1
#
_entry.id   AF-E3HYA9-F1
#
_cell.length_a   1.000
_cell.length_b   1.000
_cell.length_c   1.000
_cell.angle_alpha   90.00
_cell.angle_beta   90.00
_cell.angle_gamma   90.00
#
_symmetry.space_group_name_H-M   'P 1'
#
loop_
_entity.id
_entity.type
_entity.pdbx_description
1 polymer ?
#
loop_
_entity_poly.entity_id
_entity_poly.type
_entity_poly.pdbx_seq_one_letter_code
_entity_poly.pdbx_strand_id
1 'polypeptide(L)'
;MNPASALALAQFYVIDAVAGDVWYRVLPGDQWAGVEGQAVARISLPHLVGHEVVLRARDGSLRAFSPSMIQHCPAASNGAPEQALPDLEALEESHQ
;
A
#
# COMPACT_ATOMS: atom_id res chain seq x y z
N MET A 1 -5.03 -12.70 24.79
CA MET A 1 -3.64 -13.20 24.60
C MET A 1 -2.80 -12.63 25.74
N ASN A 2 -2.07 -13.45 26.50
CA ASN A 2 -1.19 -12.93 27.56
C ASN A 2 0.01 -12.20 26.91
N PRO A 3 0.38 -10.97 27.34
CA PRO A 3 1.50 -10.22 26.77
C PRO A 3 2.83 -10.98 26.76
N ALA A 4 3.07 -11.88 27.73
CA ALA A 4 4.27 -12.72 27.74
C ALA A 4 4.31 -13.69 26.54
N SER A 5 3.16 -14.19 26.10
CA SER A 5 3.05 -15.07 24.93
C SER A 5 3.25 -14.31 23.61
N ALA A 6 2.77 -13.07 23.53
CA ALA A 6 3.00 -12.22 22.37
C ALA A 6 4.48 -11.86 22.21
N LEU A 7 5.17 -11.56 23.31
CA LEU A 7 6.59 -11.25 23.31
C LEU A 7 7.43 -12.46 22.89
N ALA A 8 7.10 -13.67 23.38
CA ALA A 8 7.79 -14.89 22.99
C ALA A 8 7.64 -15.19 21.49
N LEU A 9 6.46 -14.96 20.92
CA LEU A 9 6.22 -15.16 19.49
C LEU A 9 6.96 -14.13 18.62
N ALA A 10 7.05 -12.87 19.06
CA ALA A 10 7.77 -11.80 18.35
C ALA A 10 9.26 -12.12 18.10
N GLN A 11 9.88 -12.98 18.92
CA GLN A 11 11.29 -13.39 18.79
C GLN A 11 11.57 -14.21 17.52
N PHE A 12 10.54 -14.77 16.91
CA PHE A 12 10.66 -15.62 15.73
C PHE A 12 10.40 -14.88 14.42
N TYR A 13 9.91 -13.64 14.48
CA TYR A 13 9.63 -12.86 13.28
C TYR A 13 10.81 -11.95 12.93
N VAL A 14 11.11 -11.89 11.63
CA VAL A 14 12.01 -10.89 11.05
C VAL A 14 11.15 -9.83 10.38
N ILE A 15 11.41 -8.58 10.72
CA ILE A 15 10.71 -7.43 10.17
C ILE A 15 11.72 -6.59 9.40
N ASP A 16 11.58 -6.58 8.08
CA ASP A 16 12.41 -5.78 7.18
C ASP A 16 11.63 -4.55 6.73
N ALA A 17 12.21 -3.36 6.89
CA ALA A 17 11.66 -2.15 6.31
C ALA A 17 11.73 -2.23 4.78
N VAL A 18 10.63 -1.88 4.10
CA VAL A 18 10.62 -1.80 2.64
C VAL A 18 11.17 -0.43 2.24
N ALA A 19 12.27 -0.42 1.49
CA ALA A 19 12.84 0.80 0.93
C ALA A 19 12.15 1.15 -0.40
N GLY A 20 12.05 2.45 -0.67
CA GLY A 20 11.48 2.98 -1.91
C GLY A 20 9.95 3.11 -1.88
N ASP A 21 9.39 3.51 -3.02
CA ASP A 21 7.96 3.80 -3.16
C ASP A 21 7.23 2.64 -3.84
N VAL A 22 7.04 1.56 -3.10
CA VAL A 22 6.37 0.34 -3.59
C VAL A 22 4.91 0.37 -3.19
N TRP A 23 4.01 0.28 -4.17
CA TRP A 23 2.57 0.31 -3.96
C TRP A 23 1.92 -1.00 -4.36
N TYR A 24 0.91 -1.38 -3.59
CA TYR A 24 0.10 -2.55 -3.83
C TYR A 24 -1.38 -2.21 -3.74
N ARG A 25 -2.17 -2.90 -4.55
CA ARG A 25 -3.63 -2.97 -4.44
C ARG A 25 -4.05 -4.32 -3.88
N VAL A 26 -4.96 -4.33 -2.92
CA VAL A 26 -5.54 -5.56 -2.36
C VAL A 26 -6.51 -6.19 -3.36
N LEU A 27 -6.32 -7.48 -3.63
CA LEU A 27 -7.13 -8.27 -4.55
C LEU A 27 -8.52 -8.61 -3.95
N PRO A 28 -9.51 -8.95 -4.79
CA PRO A 28 -10.80 -9.43 -4.32
C PRO A 28 -10.68 -10.67 -3.41
N GLY A 29 -11.54 -10.77 -2.41
CA GLY A 29 -11.57 -11.90 -1.45
C GLY A 29 -11.27 -11.51 0.00
N ASP A 30 -10.79 -10.27 0.22
CA ASP A 30 -10.67 -9.66 1.55
C ASP A 30 -11.61 -8.44 1.67
N GLN A 31 -11.97 -8.06 2.90
CA GLN A 31 -12.78 -6.85 3.16
C GLN A 31 -12.06 -5.54 2.75
N TRP A 32 -10.74 -5.59 2.53
CA TRP A 32 -9.90 -4.49 2.04
C TRP A 32 -9.74 -4.48 0.51
N ALA A 33 -10.47 -5.32 -0.22
CA ALA A 33 -10.37 -5.39 -1.68
C ALA A 33 -10.49 -4.00 -2.34
N GLY A 34 -9.57 -3.70 -3.26
CA GLY A 34 -9.49 -2.42 -3.96
C GLY A 34 -8.74 -1.33 -3.22
N VAL A 35 -8.41 -1.50 -1.93
CA VAL A 35 -7.56 -0.55 -1.21
C VAL A 35 -6.14 -0.58 -1.76
N GLU A 36 -5.59 0.60 -1.97
CA GLU A 36 -4.19 0.80 -2.33
C GLU A 36 -3.40 1.28 -1.13
N GLY A 37 -2.21 0.73 -0.95
CA GLY A 37 -1.33 1.10 0.13
C GLY A 37 0.14 0.97 -0.24
N GLN A 38 0.95 1.80 0.41
CA GLN A 38 2.40 1.75 0.29
C GLN A 38 2.93 0.61 1.17
N ALA A 39 3.80 -0.23 0.62
CA ALA A 39 4.50 -1.22 1.41
C ALA A 39 5.54 -0.54 2.31
N VAL A 40 5.45 -0.80 3.62
CA VAL A 40 6.34 -0.21 4.63
C VAL A 40 7.21 -1.24 5.32
N ALA A 41 6.76 -2.49 5.39
CA ALA A 41 7.53 -3.57 5.99
C ALA A 41 7.19 -4.94 5.37
N ARG A 42 8.10 -5.89 5.53
CA ARG A 42 7.86 -7.32 5.28
C ARG A 42 8.09 -8.07 6.58
N ILE A 43 7.14 -8.92 6.94
CA ILE A 43 7.20 -9.76 8.13
C ILE A 43 7.39 -11.20 7.67
N SER A 44 8.47 -11.84 8.09
CA SER A 44 8.78 -13.21 7.70
C SER A 44 9.18 -14.05 8.90
N LEU A 45 9.13 -15.37 8.73
CA LEU A 45 9.59 -16.35 9.71
C LEU A 45 10.85 -17.02 9.12
N PRO A 46 12.03 -16.96 9.78
CA PRO A 46 13.29 -17.49 9.23
C PRO A 46 13.24 -18.95 8.80
N HIS A 47 12.36 -19.74 9.43
CA HIS A 47 12.25 -21.18 9.27
C HIS A 47 11.03 -21.61 8.44
N LEU A 48 10.23 -20.66 7.94
CA LEU A 48 9.04 -20.93 7.14
C LEU A 48 9.11 -20.17 5.82
N VAL A 49 8.71 -20.84 4.74
CA VAL A 49 8.61 -20.21 3.42
C VAL A 49 7.31 -19.41 3.40
N GLY A 50 7.41 -18.13 3.73
CA GLY A 50 6.27 -17.22 3.75
C GLY A 50 6.65 -15.87 4.35
N HIS A 51 6.11 -14.80 3.76
CA HIS A 51 6.17 -13.47 4.35
C HIS A 51 4.84 -12.78 4.13
N GLU A 52 4.54 -11.82 5.00
CA GLU A 52 3.48 -10.87 4.82
C GLU A 52 4.08 -9.51 4.46
N VAL A 53 3.35 -8.72 3.67
CA VAL A 53 3.70 -7.34 3.35
C VAL A 53 2.77 -6.43 4.13
N VAL A 54 3.34 -5.52 4.91
CA VAL A 54 2.58 -4.50 5.64
C VAL A 54 2.35 -3.33 4.70
N LEU A 55 1.08 -3.04 4.44
CA LEU A 55 0.63 -1.90 3.66
C LEU A 55 0.13 -0.80 4.57
N ARG A 56 0.52 0.44 4.24
CA ARG A 56 -0.04 1.67 4.79
C ARG A 56 -1.00 2.27 3.79
N ALA A 57 -2.28 2.31 4.11
CA ALA A 57 -3.28 2.97 3.29
C ALA A 57 -3.21 4.50 3.45
N ARG A 58 -3.93 5.23 2.59
CA ARG A 58 -3.92 6.71 2.56
C ARG A 58 -4.44 7.36 3.84
N ASP A 59 -5.34 6.68 4.56
CA ASP A 59 -5.86 7.13 5.87
C ASP A 59 -4.89 6.86 7.03
N GLY A 60 -3.71 6.29 6.74
CA GLY A 60 -2.67 5.96 7.72
C GLY A 60 -2.86 4.62 8.40
N SER A 61 -3.94 3.88 8.11
CA SER A 61 -4.15 2.54 8.63
C SER A 61 -3.08 1.57 8.12
N LEU A 62 -2.73 0.59 8.96
CA LEU A 62 -1.73 -0.43 8.67
C LEU A 62 -2.35 -1.81 8.68
N ARG A 63 -2.06 -2.61 7.66
CA ARG A 63 -2.47 -4.02 7.62
C ARG A 63 -1.47 -4.89 6.88
N ALA A 64 -1.29 -6.12 7.36
CA ALA A 64 -0.44 -7.12 6.74
C ALA A 64 -1.25 -7.99 5.77
N PHE A 65 -0.65 -8.32 4.63
CA PHE A 65 -1.25 -9.17 3.60
C PHE A 65 -0.24 -10.21 3.09
N SER A 66 -0.72 -11.41 2.80
CA SER A 66 0.03 -12.37 1.99
C SER A 66 0.28 -11.79 0.58
N PRO A 67 1.48 -12.00 -0.02
CA PRO A 67 1.78 -11.61 -1.39
C PRO A 67 0.77 -12.09 -2.43
N SER A 68 0.08 -13.20 -2.16
CA SER A 68 -0.97 -13.74 -3.04
C SER A 68 -2.27 -12.94 -3.04
N MET A 69 -2.47 -12.05 -2.06
CA MET A 69 -3.67 -11.22 -1.91
C MET A 69 -3.47 -9.80 -2.41
N ILE A 70 -2.29 -9.48 -2.95
CA ILE A 70 -1.93 -8.12 -3.34
C ILE A 70 -1.29 -8.12 -4.72
N GLN A 71 -1.52 -7.06 -5.47
CA GLN A 71 -0.94 -6.87 -6.78
C GLN A 71 -0.15 -5.57 -6.80
N HIS A 72 1.07 -5.62 -7.34
CA HIS A 72 1.87 -4.43 -7.53
C HIS A 72 1.13 -3.46 -8.45
N CYS A 73 1.02 -2.20 -8.04
CA CYS A 73 0.47 -1.14 -8.88
C CYS A 73 1.47 0.01 -8.99
N PRO A 74 1.58 0.67 -10.15
CA PRO A 74 2.30 1.93 -10.23
C PRO A 74 1.68 2.89 -9.21
N ALA A 75 2.53 3.60 -8.46
CA ALA A 75 2.13 4.43 -7.34
C ALA A 75 0.83 5.18 -7.64
N ALA A 76 -0.14 5.04 -6.75
CA ALA A 76 -1.42 5.71 -6.86
C ALA A 76 -1.12 7.19 -7.03
N SER A 77 -1.26 7.72 -8.27
CA SER A 77 -1.04 9.13 -8.58
C SER A 77 -1.55 9.93 -7.39
N ASN A 78 -0.63 10.65 -6.73
CA ASN A 78 -0.99 11.69 -5.79
C ASN A 78 -2.18 12.38 -6.42
N GLY A 79 -3.32 12.40 -5.74
CA GLY A 79 -4.53 13.01 -6.27
C GLY A 79 -4.25 14.46 -6.58
N ALA A 80 -3.71 14.75 -7.76
CA ALA A 80 -4.00 15.96 -8.46
C ALA A 80 -5.50 15.83 -8.73
N PRO A 81 -6.35 16.77 -8.27
CA PRO A 81 -7.62 16.91 -8.94
C PRO A 81 -7.27 16.99 -10.42
N GLU A 82 -7.94 16.19 -11.24
CA GLU A 82 -7.95 16.36 -12.68
C GLU A 82 -8.45 17.80 -12.91
N GLN A 83 -7.52 18.76 -12.89
CA GLN A 83 -7.78 20.10 -13.37
C GLN A 83 -8.09 19.85 -14.83
N ALA A 84 -9.39 19.89 -15.14
CA ALA A 84 -9.86 20.14 -16.48
C ALA A 84 -8.90 21.16 -17.09
N LEU A 85 -8.13 20.70 -18.08
CA LEU A 85 -7.34 21.59 -18.92
C LEU A 85 -8.29 22.72 -19.32
N PRO A 86 -7.99 24.00 -19.05
CA PRO A 86 -8.76 25.05 -19.67
C PRO A 86 -8.63 24.84 -21.18
N ASP A 87 -9.78 24.69 -21.84
CA ASP A 87 -9.89 24.65 -23.29
C ASP A 87 -9.06 25.79 -23.87
N LEU A 88 -7.89 25.46 -24.43
CA LEU A 88 -6.99 26.44 -25.03
C LEU A 88 -7.62 27.10 -26.27
N GLU A 89 -8.73 26.54 -26.78
CA GLU A 89 -9.55 27.14 -27.84
C GLU A 89 -10.38 28.35 -27.36
N ALA A 90 -10.64 28.53 -26.07
CA ALA A 90 -11.44 29.67 -25.57
C ALA A 90 -10.63 30.97 -25.36
N LEU A 91 -9.30 30.93 -25.46
CA LEU A 91 -8.42 32.08 -25.19
C LEU A 91 -8.01 32.87 -26.44
N GLU A 92 -8.25 32.34 -27.65
CA GLU A 92 -7.95 33.06 -28.91
C GLU A 92 -9.08 33.99 -29.39
N GLU A 93 -10.31 33.86 -28.89
CA GLU A 93 -11.42 34.74 -29.30
C GLU A 93 -11.58 36.02 -28.46
N SER A 94 -10.82 36.17 -27.36
CA SER A 94 -10.92 37.36 -26.49
C SER A 94 -9.92 38.48 -26.82
N HIS A 95 -9.16 38.37 -27.91
CA HIS A 95 -8.16 39.38 -28.33
C HIS A 95 -8.46 40.02 -29.70
N GLN A 96 -9.73 40.09 -30.11
CA GLN A 96 -10.15 41.04 -31.15
C GLN A 96 -10.62 42.37 -30.56
#